data_AF-A0A5K1F0X6-F1
#
_entry.id   AF-A0A5K1F0X6-F1
#
_cell.length_a   1.000
_cell.length_b   1.000
_cell.length_c   1.000
_cell.angle_alpha   90.00
_cell.angle_beta   90.00
_cell.angle_gamma   90.00
#
_symmetry.space_group_name_H-M   'P 1'
#
loop_
_entity.id
_entity.type
_entity.pdbx_description
1 polymer ?
#
loop_
_entity_poly.entity_id
_entity_poly.type
_entity_poly.pdbx_seq_one_letter_code
_entity_poly.pdbx_strand_id
1 'polypeptide(L)'
;VFFALTMTAIGVSQTSALAPDSSKAKAAAASIFSILDRKSKIDPSNEAGDMLPSVKGDIEFQHVSFKYPTRPDVQIFRDLSLIVSSGK
;
A
#
# COMPACT_ATOMS: atom_id res chain seq x y z
N VAL A 1 36.30 11.92 42.15
CA VAL A 1 36.56 12.43 40.78
C VAL A 1 36.78 11.31 39.76
N PHE A 2 37.76 10.41 39.94
CA PHE A 2 38.02 9.30 39.00
C PHE A 2 36.80 8.37 38.80
N PHE A 3 36.16 7.94 39.89
CA PHE A 3 34.97 7.08 39.83
C PHE A 3 33.79 7.71 39.07
N ALA A 4 33.60 9.03 39.21
CA ALA A 4 32.56 9.74 38.48
C ALA A 4 32.86 9.77 36.98
N LEU A 5 34.13 9.99 36.59
CA LEU A 5 34.56 9.96 35.19
C LEU A 5 34.35 8.58 34.55
N THR A 6 34.66 7.49 35.27
CA THR A 6 34.47 6.13 34.75
C THR A 6 32.99 5.77 34.60
N MET A 7 32.13 6.19 35.53
CA MET A 7 30.68 6.00 35.43
C MET A 7 30.09 6.76 34.23
N THR A 8 30.51 8.01 34.01
CA THR A 8 30.07 8.80 32.84
C THR A 8 30.52 8.16 31.53
N ALA A 9 31.77 7.68 31.45
CA ALA A 9 32.29 7.03 30.24
C ALA A 9 31.50 5.75 29.90
N ILE A 10 31.18 4.92 30.89
CA ILE A 10 30.37 3.71 30.69
C ILE A 10 28.94 4.09 30.26
N GLY A 11 28.33 5.11 30.87
CA GLY A 11 27.01 5.59 30.49
C GLY A 11 26.92 6.03 29.03
N VAL A 12 27.89 6.83 28.56
CA VAL A 12 27.95 7.27 27.15
C VAL A 12 28.22 6.11 26.20
N SER A 13 29.08 5.16 26.58
CA SER A 13 29.36 3.98 25.76
C SER A 13 28.11 3.11 25.57
N GLN A 14 27.33 2.91 26.64
CA GLN A 14 26.11 2.10 26.58
C GLN A 14 25.01 2.78 25.77
N THR A 15 24.81 4.10 25.92
CA THR A 15 23.83 4.83 25.09
C THR A 15 24.24 4.88 23.63
N SER A 16 25.54 5.01 23.34
CA SER A 16 26.06 4.97 21.96
C SER A 16 25.81 3.62 21.30
N ALA A 17 25.84 2.53 22.06
CA ALA A 17 25.53 1.18 21.55
C ALA A 17 24.06 1.03 21.11
N LEU A 18 23.14 1.86 21.62
CA LEU A 18 21.71 1.85 21.24
C LEU A 18 21.40 2.67 19.98
N ALA A 19 22.34 3.50 19.52
CA ALA A 19 22.18 4.32 18.32
C ALA A 19 21.75 3.54 17.05
N PRO A 20 22.36 2.39 16.70
CA PRO A 20 21.93 1.62 15.53
C PRO A 20 20.50 1.10 15.65
N ASP A 21 20.07 0.70 16.85
CA ASP A 21 18.71 0.19 17.07
C ASP A 21 17.68 1.31 16.95
N SER A 22 17.97 2.50 17.45
CA SER A 22 17.14 3.68 17.24
C SER A 22 16.99 4.01 15.75
N SER A 23 18.08 3.94 14.98
CA SER A 23 18.02 4.16 13.53
C SER A 23 17.18 3.11 12.81
N LYS A 24 17.29 1.83 13.18
CA LYS A 24 16.46 0.75 12.63
C LYS A 24 14.99 0.93 12.98
N ALA A 25 14.69 1.30 14.23
CA ALA A 25 13.33 1.58 14.69
C ALA A 25 12.71 2.73 13.88
N LYS A 26 13.46 3.80 13.65
CA LYS A 26 13.02 4.92 12.79
C LYS A 26 12.73 4.47 11.36
N ALA A 27 13.60 3.66 10.76
CA ALA A 27 13.40 3.15 9.40
C ALA A 27 12.16 2.23 9.31
N ALA A 28 11.97 1.34 10.28
CA ALA A 28 10.82 0.46 10.35
C ALA A 28 9.51 1.25 10.53
N ALA A 29 9.49 2.23 11.44
CA ALA A 29 8.35 3.12 11.63
C ALA A 29 8.02 3.88 10.35
N ALA A 30 9.01 4.45 9.68
CA ALA A 30 8.81 5.14 8.39
C ALA A 30 8.21 4.21 7.33
N SER A 31 8.65 2.95 7.25
CA SER A 31 8.06 1.96 6.34
C SER A 31 6.60 1.66 6.68
N ILE A 32 6.25 1.50 7.96
CA ILE A 32 4.86 1.25 8.39
C ILE A 32 3.98 2.43 8.01
N PHE A 33 4.39 3.66 8.36
CA PHE A 33 3.62 4.86 8.00
C PHE A 33 3.49 5.02 6.49
N SER A 34 4.51 4.69 5.71
CA SER A 34 4.42 4.73 4.24
C SER A 34 3.33 3.81 3.67
N ILE A 35 3.05 2.68 4.34
CA ILE A 35 1.99 1.75 3.94
C ILE A 35 0.62 2.29 4.39
N LEU A 36 0.53 2.80 5.62
CA LEU A 36 -0.72 3.33 6.19
C LEU A 36 -1.20 4.57 5.42
N ASP A 37 -0.28 5.46 5.05
CA ASP A 37 -0.59 6.71 4.35
C ASP A 37 -0.80 6.52 2.83
N ARG A 38 -0.62 5.30 2.32
CA ARG A 38 -0.75 4.99 0.90
C ARG A 38 -2.21 5.10 0.45
N LYS A 39 -2.52 6.08 -0.39
CA LYS A 39 -3.84 6.23 -1.02
C LYS A 39 -4.05 5.23 -2.16
N SER A 40 -5.14 4.46 -2.12
CA SER A 40 -5.56 3.59 -3.23
C SER A 40 -6.16 4.42 -4.37
N LYS A 41 -5.88 4.05 -5.62
CA LYS A 41 -6.53 4.66 -6.80
C LYS A 41 -8.03 4.38 -6.84
N ILE A 42 -8.44 3.24 -6.30
CA ILE A 42 -9.83 2.83 -6.13
C ILE A 42 -10.00 2.62 -4.63
N ASP A 43 -10.61 3.59 -3.95
CA ASP A 43 -10.77 3.60 -2.50
C ASP A 43 -12.01 2.78 -2.10
N PRO A 44 -11.84 1.63 -1.42
CA PRO A 44 -12.96 0.79 -1.01
C PRO A 44 -13.78 1.40 0.14
N SER A 45 -13.23 2.37 0.88
CA SER A 45 -13.93 3.05 1.98
C SER A 45 -14.73 4.25 1.50
N ASN A 46 -14.63 4.61 0.22
CA ASN A 46 -15.40 5.69 -0.37
C ASN A 46 -16.81 5.22 -0.74
N GLU A 47 -17.82 5.76 -0.06
CA GLU A 47 -19.23 5.48 -0.32
C GLU A 47 -19.89 6.42 -1.35
N ALA A 48 -19.12 7.29 -2.01
CA ALA A 48 -19.64 8.26 -2.99
C ALA A 48 -20.14 7.64 -4.32
N GLY A 49 -20.34 6.32 -4.36
CA GLY A 49 -20.87 5.60 -5.53
C GLY A 49 -22.40 5.54 -5.52
N ASP A 50 -22.98 5.26 -6.69
CA ASP A 50 -24.42 5.08 -6.82
C ASP A 50 -24.85 3.69 -6.36
N MET A 51 -25.80 3.63 -5.43
CA MET A 51 -26.45 2.38 -5.05
C MET A 51 -27.74 2.21 -5.86
N LEU A 52 -27.74 1.25 -6.77
CA LEU A 52 -28.91 0.95 -7.59
C LEU A 52 -29.93 0.11 -6.78
N PRO A 53 -31.23 0.49 -6.75
CA PRO A 53 -32.25 -0.23 -5.98
C PRO A 53 -32.61 -1.61 -6.60
N SER A 54 -32.37 -1.77 -7.89
CA SER A 54 -32.55 -3.04 -8.62
C SER A 54 -31.54 -3.12 -9.75
N VAL A 55 -30.99 -4.31 -9.98
CA VAL A 55 -30.01 -4.58 -11.03
C VAL A 55 -30.54 -5.71 -11.90
N LYS A 56 -30.71 -5.45 -13.20
CA LYS A 56 -31.15 -6.46 -14.18
C LYS A 56 -30.09 -7.54 -14.40
N GLY A 57 -28.81 -7.16 -14.32
CA GLY A 57 -27.67 -8.09 -14.43
C GLY A 57 -27.15 -8.31 -15.85
N ASP A 58 -27.55 -7.47 -16.81
CA ASP A 58 -26.89 -7.45 -18.13
C ASP A 58 -25.50 -6.82 -18.00
N ILE A 59 -24.48 -7.47 -18.55
CA ILE A 59 -23.09 -7.04 -18.48
C ILE A 59 -22.59 -6.80 -19.90
N GLU A 60 -21.97 -5.64 -20.13
CA GLU A 60 -21.38 -5.27 -21.41
C GLU A 60 -19.94 -4.79 -21.23
N PHE A 61 -19.05 -5.31 -22.05
CA PHE A 61 -17.71 -4.80 -22.27
C PHE A 61 -17.69 -4.12 -23.64
N GLN A 62 -17.22 -2.87 -23.70
CA GLN A 62 -17.10 -2.11 -24.94
C GLN A 62 -15.64 -1.68 -25.15
N HIS A 63 -15.00 -2.21 -26.20
CA HIS A 63 -13.65 -1.82 -26.63
C HIS A 63 -12.59 -1.83 -25.50
N VAL A 64 -12.69 -2.80 -24.59
CA VAL A 64 -11.87 -2.83 -23.38
C VAL A 64 -10.45 -3.26 -23.70
N SER A 65 -9.49 -2.39 -23.40
CA SER A 65 -8.06 -2.68 -23.47
C SER A 65 -7.45 -2.69 -22.07
N PHE A 66 -6.87 -3.82 -21.67
CA PHE A 66 -6.39 -4.02 -20.30
C PHE A 66 -4.98 -4.62 -20.24
N LYS A 67 -4.21 -4.10 -19.28
CA LYS A 67 -2.89 -4.58 -18.89
C LYS A 67 -2.78 -4.61 -17.37
N TYR A 68 -2.12 -5.63 -16.83
CA TYR A 68 -1.79 -5.64 -15.41
C TYR A 68 -0.67 -4.63 -15.11
N PRO A 69 -0.78 -3.80 -14.06
CA PRO A 69 0.26 -2.82 -13.71
C PRO A 69 1.63 -3.44 -13.42
N THR A 70 1.67 -4.67 -12.90
CA THR A 70 2.91 -5.41 -12.61
C THR A 70 3.60 -5.96 -13.85
N ARG A 71 2.91 -6.05 -14.99
CA ARG A 71 3.44 -6.52 -16.28
C ARG A 71 2.94 -5.64 -17.42
N PRO A 72 3.42 -4.39 -17.53
CA PRO A 72 2.91 -3.39 -18.48
C PRO A 72 3.22 -3.72 -19.95
N ASP A 73 4.18 -4.61 -20.20
CA ASP A 73 4.55 -4.99 -21.57
C ASP A 73 3.59 -6.03 -22.16
N VAL A 74 2.83 -6.72 -21.31
CA VAL A 74 1.91 -7.79 -21.72
C VAL A 74 0.49 -7.25 -21.81
N GLN A 75 -0.04 -7.16 -23.03
CA GLN A 75 -1.44 -6.82 -23.30
C GLN A 75 -2.33 -8.05 -23.11
N ILE A 76 -3.30 -7.97 -22.19
CA ILE A 76 -4.22 -9.08 -21.90
C ILE A 76 -5.47 -9.00 -22.79
N PHE A 77 -6.20 -7.89 -22.72
CA PHE A 77 -7.35 -7.66 -23.59
C PHE A 77 -6.99 -6.62 -24.64
N ARG A 78 -7.20 -6.93 -25.91
CA ARG A 78 -7.02 -6.01 -27.05
C ARG A 78 -8.40 -5.76 -27.63
N ASP A 79 -8.95 -4.59 -27.36
CA ASP A 79 -10.24 -4.17 -27.92
C ASP A 79 -11.37 -5.21 -27.68
N LEU A 80 -11.50 -5.68 -26.45
CA LEU A 80 -12.52 -6.69 -26.11
C LEU A 80 -13.90 -6.06 -26.06
N SER A 81 -14.82 -6.58 -26.87
CA SER A 81 -16.25 -6.28 -26.82
C SER A 81 -17.05 -7.56 -26.61
N LEU A 82 -17.88 -7.59 -25.56
CA LEU A 82 -18.66 -8.76 -25.15
C LEU A 82 -19.95 -8.32 -24.47
N ILE A 83 -21.06 -8.98 -24.80
CA ILE A 83 -22.35 -8.78 -24.15
C ILE A 83 -22.77 -10.10 -23.50
N VAL A 84 -23.10 -10.04 -22.22
CA VAL A 84 -23.64 -11.15 -21.43
C VAL A 84 -25.00 -10.74 -20.89
N SER A 85 -26.04 -11.46 -21.31
CA SER A 85 -27.41 -11.20 -20.86
C SER A 85 -27.70 -11.89 -19.54
N SER A 86 -28.50 -11.26 -18.70
CA SER A 86 -28.93 -11.82 -17.42
C SER A 86 -29.67 -13.16 -17.59
N GLY A 87 -29.35 -14.16 -16.77
CA GLY A 87 -30.12 -15.41 -16.66
C GLY A 87 -29.83 -16.48 -17.73
N LYS A 88 -28.72 -16.36 -18.46
CA LYS A 88 -28.20 -17.42 -19.35
C LYS A 88 -26.89 -18.00 -18.82
#